data_AF-A0A5B6U3S5-F1
#
_entry.id   AF-A0A5B6U3S5-F1
#
_cell.length_a   1.000
_cell.length_b   1.000
_cell.length_c   1.000
_cell.angle_alpha   90.00
_cell.angle_beta   90.00
_cell.angle_gamma   90.00
#
_symmetry.space_group_name_H-M   'P 1'
#
loop_
_entity.id
_entity.type
_entity.pdbx_description
1 polymer ?
#
loop_
_entity_poly.entity_id
_entity_poly.type
_entity_poly.pdbx_seq_one_letter_code
_entity_poly.pdbx_strand_id
1 'polypeptide(L)'
;MKRCVIAFYYEPAGHVEDYYFFLLDSLRPFSDRIVVVSNGALNEASKKRLAASVDAVIERENEGFDAWAYKTAIEQIGWKSLSEFDELVLLNHTFFGPIFPFSEMFAEMESRTCDFWGISAHKAMRPHPFDSTQAELPFHLNSHFIAVRSPLLESTEFAEYWDKIPPIKSYMDSVGKHEAVFSRRFQDLGYVCSVYVDPADYKTPYPVFMEVDRTIEQRSPILKKRLFFHDTLFLERGAINLPRALELIKKHSDYDLDLIWRSVGRLSKPRTLNNNAALMSVLPEQGLPTCSKQPALRIGVFAHIFYPEMTEELIRYVDNIPPGYDLFITTDSIEKKALILPMAAAACGAKNVDVLVVDSNKGRDVSALLIGCRDLLLDNKYDLVCRLHSKQSPQDGAKGDQFKHHMFDNLLYTPGYVLNLISLFAECPSLGLVLPAMIHVGYPTMGQSWFGNRSRVEKLARELGLNVQLDDNTPVAPYGGMYWFRPMALRKLFAKEWSWRDFADVDYGDGSLPHAIERLIAYVALDAGYVFRHILTPQHAARNYTMLEAKLQAAASGALPADFAGMGVSRSFQNLIVSLKRSIIFRSPLAFRILRPPYRLMVSLLGRLQ
;
A
#
# COMPACT_ATOMS: atom_id res chain seq x y z
N MET A 1 -19.19 -14.81 -29.58
CA MET A 1 -18.44 -13.78 -30.31
C MET A 1 -16.97 -14.14 -30.29
N LYS A 2 -16.26 -14.01 -31.42
CA LYS A 2 -14.81 -14.14 -31.49
C LYS A 2 -14.13 -12.88 -30.97
N ARG A 3 -13.23 -12.98 -29.99
CA ARG A 3 -12.59 -11.81 -29.37
C ARG A 3 -11.07 -11.82 -29.47
N CYS A 4 -10.50 -10.69 -29.88
CA CYS A 4 -9.08 -10.40 -29.75
C CYS A 4 -8.86 -9.44 -28.58
N VAL A 5 -7.97 -9.79 -27.66
CA VAL A 5 -7.60 -8.98 -26.51
C VAL A 5 -6.18 -8.45 -26.69
N ILE A 6 -6.01 -7.14 -26.55
CA ILE A 6 -4.70 -6.49 -26.44
C ILE A 6 -4.58 -5.95 -25.03
N ALA A 7 -3.71 -6.56 -24.23
CA ALA A 7 -3.50 -6.21 -22.84
C ALA A 7 -2.16 -5.51 -22.63
N PHE A 8 -2.18 -4.34 -22.01
CA PHE A 8 -0.99 -3.52 -21.75
C PHE A 8 -0.49 -3.67 -20.31
N TYR A 9 0.82 -3.92 -20.17
CA TYR A 9 1.52 -3.99 -18.89
C TYR A 9 2.76 -3.07 -18.86
N TYR A 10 3.03 -2.48 -17.70
CA TYR A 10 4.27 -1.74 -17.43
C TYR A 10 4.66 -1.87 -15.97
N GLU A 11 5.88 -2.31 -15.72
CA GLU A 11 6.51 -2.27 -14.40
C GLU A 11 8.02 -2.05 -14.59
N PRO A 12 8.64 -1.05 -13.93
CA PRO A 12 10.04 -0.68 -14.19
C PRO A 12 11.07 -1.80 -13.98
N ALA A 13 10.84 -2.74 -13.07
CA ALA A 13 11.73 -3.87 -12.81
C ALA A 13 11.43 -5.08 -13.72
N GLY A 14 10.50 -4.95 -14.68
CA GLY A 14 10.14 -6.00 -15.62
C GLY A 14 9.42 -7.19 -14.97
N HIS A 15 8.92 -7.02 -13.74
CA HIS A 15 8.22 -8.08 -13.01
C HIS A 15 6.71 -7.98 -13.21
N VAL A 16 6.15 -9.04 -13.80
CA VAL A 16 4.70 -9.20 -13.93
C VAL A 16 4.17 -9.85 -12.65
N GLU A 17 3.26 -9.15 -11.99
CA GLU A 17 2.69 -9.58 -10.71
C GLU A 17 1.54 -10.60 -10.89
N ASP A 18 1.31 -11.40 -9.85
CA ASP A 18 0.32 -12.50 -9.88
C ASP A 18 -1.11 -12.07 -10.21
N TYR A 19 -1.54 -10.89 -9.75
CA TYR A 19 -2.89 -10.38 -10.06
C TYR A 19 -3.10 -10.22 -11.57
N TYR A 20 -2.05 -9.92 -12.33
CA TYR A 20 -2.16 -9.72 -13.77
C TYR A 20 -2.30 -11.04 -14.51
N PHE A 21 -1.60 -12.09 -14.05
CA PHE A 21 -1.83 -13.45 -14.56
C PHE A 21 -3.24 -13.92 -14.26
N PHE A 22 -3.73 -13.72 -13.03
CA PHE A 22 -5.12 -14.01 -12.67
C PHE A 22 -6.13 -13.28 -13.57
N LEU A 23 -5.88 -12.01 -13.88
CA LEU A 23 -6.69 -11.21 -14.80
C LEU A 23 -6.71 -11.82 -16.22
N LEU A 24 -5.55 -12.17 -16.76
CA LEU A 24 -5.42 -12.76 -18.10
C LEU A 24 -6.09 -14.14 -18.18
N ASP A 25 -5.85 -15.00 -17.18
CA ASP A 25 -6.45 -16.33 -17.08
C ASP A 25 -7.98 -16.23 -17.03
N SER A 26 -8.51 -15.21 -16.35
CA SER A 26 -9.95 -14.97 -16.26
C SER A 26 -10.57 -14.40 -17.54
N LEU A 27 -9.78 -13.77 -18.42
CA LEU A 27 -10.22 -13.31 -19.74
C LEU A 27 -10.18 -14.43 -20.79
N ARG A 28 -9.31 -15.42 -20.61
CA ARG A 28 -9.08 -16.50 -21.58
C ARG A 28 -10.35 -17.21 -22.06
N PRO A 29 -11.33 -17.57 -21.21
CA PRO A 29 -12.57 -18.23 -21.65
C PRO A 29 -13.44 -17.39 -22.60
N PHE A 30 -13.25 -16.05 -22.59
CA PHE A 30 -14.01 -15.12 -23.42
C PHE A 30 -13.21 -14.64 -24.63
N SER A 31 -11.99 -15.12 -24.81
CA SER A 31 -11.03 -14.61 -25.79
C SER A 31 -10.57 -15.72 -26.72
N ASP A 32 -10.46 -15.43 -28.01
CA ASP A 32 -9.85 -16.32 -29.01
C ASP A 32 -8.35 -16.02 -29.16
N ARG A 33 -7.97 -14.75 -28.98
CA ARG A 33 -6.57 -14.33 -28.99
C ARG A 33 -6.28 -13.32 -27.87
N ILE A 34 -5.17 -13.48 -27.17
CA ILE A 34 -4.64 -12.54 -26.18
C ILE A 34 -3.22 -12.17 -26.59
N VAL A 35 -2.99 -10.88 -26.81
CA VAL A 35 -1.69 -10.29 -27.08
C VAL A 35 -1.33 -9.37 -25.92
N VAL A 36 -0.22 -9.64 -25.25
CA VAL A 36 0.29 -8.79 -24.17
C VAL A 36 1.38 -7.89 -24.71
N VAL A 37 1.25 -6.58 -24.46
CA VAL A 37 2.27 -5.58 -24.76
C VAL A 37 2.89 -5.11 -23.46
N SER A 38 4.18 -5.40 -23.29
CA SER A 38 5.00 -4.88 -22.20
C SER A 38 5.74 -3.65 -22.68
N ASN A 39 5.48 -2.51 -22.05
CA ASN A 39 6.42 -1.40 -22.13
C ASN A 39 7.58 -1.71 -21.17
N GLY A 40 8.81 -1.72 -21.65
CA GLY A 40 9.98 -2.15 -20.89
C GLY A 40 10.26 -3.66 -20.99
N ALA A 41 11.52 -4.00 -20.76
CA ALA A 41 12.00 -5.38 -20.79
C ALA A 41 11.44 -6.19 -19.63
N LEU A 42 10.98 -7.39 -19.91
CA LEU A 42 10.52 -8.35 -18.93
C LEU A 42 11.70 -9.16 -18.37
N ASN A 43 11.65 -9.50 -17.08
CA ASN A 43 12.58 -10.50 -16.57
C ASN A 43 12.23 -11.90 -17.15
N GLU A 44 13.21 -12.79 -17.18
CA GLU A 44 13.08 -14.12 -17.79
C GLU A 44 11.92 -14.95 -17.22
N ALA A 45 11.69 -14.88 -15.90
CA ALA A 45 10.61 -15.63 -15.26
C ALA A 45 9.23 -15.13 -15.71
N SER A 46 9.03 -13.82 -15.71
CA SER A 46 7.79 -13.17 -16.16
C SER A 46 7.56 -13.38 -17.65
N LYS A 47 8.60 -13.27 -18.48
CA LYS A 47 8.54 -13.52 -19.93
C LYS A 47 8.12 -14.96 -20.24
N LYS A 48 8.74 -15.94 -19.59
CA LYS A 48 8.42 -17.37 -19.76
C LYS A 48 6.97 -17.67 -19.33
N ARG A 49 6.53 -17.13 -18.19
CA ARG A 49 5.16 -17.34 -17.70
C ARG A 49 4.12 -16.69 -18.61
N LEU A 50 4.38 -15.47 -19.10
CA LEU A 50 3.48 -14.82 -20.07
C LEU A 50 3.39 -15.61 -21.38
N ALA A 51 4.54 -16.01 -21.96
CA ALA A 51 4.56 -16.79 -23.20
C ALA A 51 3.80 -18.14 -23.11
N ALA A 52 3.64 -18.69 -21.89
CA ALA A 52 2.84 -19.88 -21.65
C ALA A 52 1.33 -19.61 -21.46
N SER A 53 0.95 -18.36 -21.17
CA SER A 53 -0.42 -17.98 -20.80
C SER A 53 -1.17 -17.23 -21.91
N VAL A 54 -0.44 -16.65 -22.88
CA VAL A 54 -1.01 -15.81 -23.94
C VAL A 54 -0.46 -16.17 -25.32
N ASP A 55 -1.13 -15.70 -26.39
CA ASP A 55 -0.79 -16.08 -27.77
C ASP A 55 0.40 -15.30 -28.33
N ALA A 56 0.66 -14.10 -27.82
CA ALA A 56 1.83 -13.31 -28.18
C ALA A 56 2.23 -12.34 -27.06
N VAL A 57 3.53 -12.10 -26.95
CA VAL A 57 4.12 -11.09 -26.07
C VAL A 57 4.97 -10.15 -26.91
N ILE A 58 4.72 -8.84 -26.77
CA ILE A 58 5.44 -7.78 -27.47
C ILE A 58 6.15 -6.93 -26.42
N GLU A 59 7.47 -6.88 -26.47
CA GLU A 59 8.28 -5.97 -25.66
C GLU A 59 8.63 -4.74 -26.49
N ARG A 60 8.42 -3.55 -25.92
CA ARG A 60 8.74 -2.27 -26.58
C ARG A 60 9.27 -1.26 -25.57
N GLU A 61 9.87 -0.18 -26.06
CA GLU A 61 10.28 0.93 -25.19
C GLU A 61 9.07 1.58 -24.53
N ASN A 62 9.27 2.13 -23.32
CA ASN A 62 8.20 2.79 -22.58
C ASN A 62 7.93 4.22 -23.09
N GLU A 63 7.49 4.32 -24.35
CA GLU A 63 7.09 5.56 -25.00
C GLU A 63 5.63 5.49 -25.46
N GLY A 64 4.91 6.61 -25.36
CA GLY A 64 3.51 6.70 -25.80
C GLY A 64 2.48 6.00 -24.89
N PHE A 65 2.91 5.50 -23.73
CA PHE A 65 2.08 4.87 -22.69
C PHE A 65 1.19 3.74 -23.25
N ASP A 66 -0.05 3.65 -22.79
CA ASP A 66 -1.02 2.61 -23.14
C ASP A 66 -1.51 2.73 -24.58
N ALA A 67 -1.84 3.94 -25.05
CA ALA A 67 -2.38 4.08 -26.40
C ALA A 67 -1.39 3.64 -27.49
N TRP A 68 -0.09 3.94 -27.34
CA TRP A 68 0.90 3.43 -28.31
C TRP A 68 1.20 1.94 -28.14
N ALA A 69 1.03 1.39 -26.94
CA ALA A 69 1.09 -0.06 -26.76
C ALA A 69 -0.03 -0.75 -27.56
N TYR A 70 -1.25 -0.23 -27.50
CA TYR A 70 -2.36 -0.72 -28.33
C TYR A 70 -2.10 -0.55 -29.82
N LYS A 71 -1.62 0.62 -30.25
CA LYS A 71 -1.24 0.89 -31.64
C LYS A 71 -0.21 -0.11 -32.17
N THR A 72 0.87 -0.36 -31.43
CA THR A 72 1.92 -1.32 -31.83
C THR A 72 1.34 -2.72 -32.03
N ALA A 73 0.48 -3.20 -31.13
CA ALA A 73 -0.15 -4.49 -31.30
C ALA A 73 -1.14 -4.54 -32.47
N ILE A 74 -1.94 -3.48 -32.67
CA ILE A 74 -2.84 -3.36 -33.82
C ILE A 74 -2.05 -3.42 -35.13
N GLU A 75 -0.95 -2.67 -35.24
CA GLU A 75 -0.07 -2.68 -36.43
C GLU A 75 0.55 -4.05 -36.68
N GLN A 76 0.96 -4.76 -35.61
CA GLN A 76 1.57 -6.08 -35.73
C GLN A 76 0.57 -7.19 -36.07
N ILE A 77 -0.66 -7.11 -35.56
CA ILE A 77 -1.75 -8.04 -35.91
C ILE A 77 -2.23 -7.77 -37.34
N GLY A 78 -2.30 -6.49 -37.70
CA GLY A 78 -2.77 -5.99 -38.99
C GLY A 78 -4.30 -5.93 -39.09
N TRP A 79 -4.79 -4.89 -39.79
CA TRP A 79 -6.22 -4.63 -39.96
C TRP A 79 -7.01 -5.81 -40.54
N LYS A 80 -6.43 -6.53 -41.51
CA LYS A 80 -7.05 -7.70 -42.12
C LYS A 80 -7.29 -8.84 -41.12
N SER A 81 -6.35 -9.09 -40.21
CA SER A 81 -6.54 -10.12 -39.18
C SER A 81 -7.51 -9.64 -38.11
N LEU A 82 -7.49 -8.34 -37.77
CA LEU A 82 -8.43 -7.76 -36.80
C LEU A 82 -9.88 -7.85 -37.26
N SER A 83 -10.15 -7.69 -38.57
CA SER A 83 -11.51 -7.85 -39.14
C SER A 83 -12.05 -9.28 -39.08
N GLU A 84 -11.25 -10.28 -38.68
CA GLU A 84 -11.75 -11.66 -38.49
C GLU A 84 -12.38 -11.88 -37.10
N PHE A 85 -12.26 -10.91 -36.20
CA PHE A 85 -12.83 -10.94 -34.86
C PHE A 85 -14.12 -10.11 -34.80
N ASP A 86 -15.07 -10.58 -33.98
CA ASP A 86 -16.32 -9.87 -33.73
C ASP A 86 -16.11 -8.66 -32.79
N GLU A 87 -15.07 -8.71 -31.95
CA GLU A 87 -14.78 -7.69 -30.96
C GLU A 87 -13.27 -7.62 -30.62
N LEU A 88 -12.73 -6.41 -30.55
CA LEU A 88 -11.39 -6.08 -30.06
C LEU A 88 -11.50 -5.48 -28.66
N VAL A 89 -10.85 -6.09 -27.68
CA VAL A 89 -10.75 -5.58 -26.30
C VAL A 89 -9.36 -5.01 -26.05
N LEU A 90 -9.30 -3.75 -25.63
CA LEU A 90 -8.11 -3.05 -25.19
C LEU A 90 -8.18 -2.88 -23.68
N LEU A 91 -7.20 -3.39 -22.93
CA LEU A 91 -7.16 -3.19 -21.48
C LEU A 91 -5.76 -2.90 -20.94
N ASN A 92 -5.69 -2.17 -19.83
CA ASN A 92 -4.43 -1.90 -19.13
C ASN A 92 -4.42 -2.49 -17.71
N HIS A 93 -3.25 -2.43 -17.08
CA HIS A 93 -2.98 -3.00 -15.76
C HIS A 93 -3.34 -2.07 -14.58
N THR A 94 -4.16 -1.03 -14.78
CA THR A 94 -4.44 0.00 -13.74
C THR A 94 -5.59 -0.37 -12.77
N PHE A 95 -6.03 -1.62 -12.76
CA PHE A 95 -7.06 -2.14 -11.88
C PHE A 95 -6.74 -3.59 -11.46
N PHE A 96 -7.36 -4.01 -10.36
CA PHE A 96 -7.45 -5.42 -9.96
C PHE A 96 -8.78 -5.99 -10.45
N GLY A 97 -8.76 -7.23 -10.92
CA GLY A 97 -9.97 -7.95 -11.30
C GLY A 97 -9.65 -9.26 -12.02
N PRO A 98 -10.69 -10.00 -12.44
CA PRO A 98 -12.09 -9.72 -12.14
C PRO A 98 -12.40 -9.94 -10.65
N ILE A 99 -12.95 -8.92 -9.98
CA ILE A 99 -13.47 -9.02 -8.61
C ILE A 99 -14.71 -9.93 -8.60
N PHE A 100 -15.59 -9.75 -9.59
CA PHE A 100 -16.71 -10.63 -9.87
C PHE A 100 -16.53 -11.22 -11.26
N PRO A 101 -17.00 -12.46 -11.52
CA PRO A 101 -16.72 -13.18 -12.76
C PRO A 101 -17.00 -12.35 -14.01
N PHE A 102 -16.06 -12.32 -14.96
CA PHE A 102 -16.26 -11.61 -16.22
C PHE A 102 -17.42 -12.17 -17.05
N SER A 103 -17.88 -13.40 -16.80
CA SER A 103 -19.10 -13.95 -17.41
C SER A 103 -20.32 -13.05 -17.21
N GLU A 104 -20.46 -12.44 -16.02
CA GLU A 104 -21.59 -11.54 -15.74
C GLU A 104 -21.53 -10.29 -16.62
N MET A 105 -20.35 -9.66 -16.67
CA MET A 105 -20.12 -8.47 -17.49
C MET A 105 -20.26 -8.75 -18.99
N PHE A 106 -19.63 -9.81 -19.50
CA PHE A 106 -19.70 -10.13 -20.92
C PHE A 106 -21.12 -10.55 -21.34
N ALA A 107 -21.84 -11.35 -20.54
CA ALA A 107 -23.22 -11.72 -20.86
C ALA A 107 -24.17 -10.51 -20.89
N GLU A 108 -24.04 -9.60 -19.91
CA GLU A 108 -24.80 -8.35 -19.90
C GLU A 108 -24.49 -7.51 -21.14
N MET A 109 -23.22 -7.30 -21.47
CA MET A 109 -22.83 -6.45 -22.59
C MET A 109 -23.17 -7.08 -23.95
N GLU A 110 -23.09 -8.41 -24.09
CA GLU A 110 -23.55 -9.14 -25.28
C GLU A 110 -25.06 -8.95 -25.53
N SER A 111 -25.87 -8.72 -24.49
CA SER A 111 -27.30 -8.45 -24.63
C SER A 111 -27.61 -7.03 -25.13
N ARG A 112 -26.64 -6.10 -25.06
CA ARG A 112 -26.81 -4.70 -25.44
C ARG A 112 -26.34 -4.45 -26.87
N THR A 113 -27.15 -3.71 -27.63
CA THR A 113 -26.77 -3.22 -28.96
C THR A 113 -25.90 -1.98 -28.82
N CYS A 114 -24.61 -2.10 -29.13
CA CYS A 114 -23.65 -1.00 -29.22
C CYS A 114 -22.51 -1.36 -30.18
N ASP A 115 -21.76 -0.36 -30.63
CA ASP A 115 -20.60 -0.51 -31.50
C ASP A 115 -19.30 -0.55 -30.70
N PHE A 116 -19.29 0.08 -29.53
CA PHE A 116 -18.18 0.01 -28.57
C PHE A 116 -18.68 0.24 -27.14
N TRP A 117 -17.91 -0.24 -26.17
CA TRP A 117 -18.25 -0.12 -24.76
C TRP A 117 -17.03 -0.16 -23.84
N GLY A 118 -17.22 0.19 -22.58
CA GLY A 118 -16.19 0.08 -21.55
C GLY A 118 -16.78 -0.37 -20.21
N ILE A 119 -15.91 -0.78 -19.27
CA ILE A 119 -16.36 -1.16 -17.93
C ILE A 119 -16.93 0.05 -17.20
N SER A 120 -16.30 1.21 -17.34
CA SER A 120 -16.75 2.45 -16.71
C SER A 120 -16.48 3.67 -17.57
N ALA A 121 -17.09 4.78 -17.19
CA ALA A 121 -16.93 6.06 -17.87
C ALA A 121 -16.88 7.24 -16.87
N HIS A 122 -16.37 8.36 -17.36
CA HIS A 122 -16.49 9.66 -16.74
C HIS A 122 -17.75 10.38 -17.23
N LYS A 123 -18.49 11.02 -16.31
CA LYS A 123 -19.51 12.01 -16.68
C LYS A 123 -18.85 13.22 -17.33
N ALA A 124 -19.62 13.91 -18.16
CA ALA A 124 -19.21 15.22 -18.63
C ALA A 124 -19.05 16.20 -17.44
N MET A 125 -18.02 17.03 -17.47
CA MET A 125 -17.66 17.95 -16.39
C MET A 125 -17.53 19.39 -16.88
N ARG A 126 -18.20 20.31 -16.20
CA ARG A 126 -18.17 21.76 -16.46
C ARG A 126 -17.82 22.53 -15.18
N PRO A 127 -16.80 23.41 -15.19
CA PRO A 127 -15.87 23.67 -16.29
C PRO A 127 -14.91 22.51 -16.52
N HIS A 128 -14.21 22.49 -17.66
CA HIS A 128 -13.20 21.49 -17.95
C HIS A 128 -12.10 21.51 -16.85
N PRO A 129 -11.81 20.38 -16.17
CA PRO A 129 -10.94 20.35 -14.98
C PRO A 129 -9.44 20.53 -15.30
N PHE A 130 -9.00 20.15 -16.50
CA PHE A 130 -7.57 20.20 -16.88
C PHE A 130 -7.23 21.28 -17.92
N ASP A 131 -8.11 21.55 -18.88
CA ASP A 131 -7.93 22.51 -19.95
C ASP A 131 -8.89 23.69 -19.81
N SER A 132 -8.37 24.79 -19.28
CA SER A 132 -9.11 26.06 -19.13
C SER A 132 -9.54 26.72 -20.45
N THR A 133 -9.11 26.21 -21.61
CA THR A 133 -9.55 26.71 -22.93
C THR A 133 -10.84 26.05 -23.41
N GLN A 134 -11.19 24.90 -22.85
CA GLN A 134 -12.43 24.19 -23.16
C GLN A 134 -13.49 24.43 -22.09
N ALA A 135 -14.74 24.56 -22.51
CA ALA A 135 -15.86 24.80 -21.59
C ALA A 135 -16.21 23.55 -20.77
N GLU A 136 -16.01 22.37 -21.34
CA GLU A 136 -16.43 21.09 -20.80
C GLU A 136 -15.42 20.00 -21.15
N LEU A 137 -15.16 19.10 -20.19
CA LEU A 137 -14.61 17.78 -20.48
C LEU A 137 -15.80 16.86 -20.82
N PRO A 138 -15.92 16.37 -22.07
CA PRO A 138 -17.06 15.55 -22.47
C PRO A 138 -17.09 14.22 -21.73
N PHE A 139 -18.25 13.56 -21.78
CA PHE A 139 -18.38 12.16 -21.39
C PHE A 139 -17.36 11.31 -22.16
N HIS A 140 -16.73 10.35 -21.49
CA HIS A 140 -15.80 9.42 -22.14
C HIS A 140 -15.64 8.12 -21.34
N LEU A 141 -15.44 7.02 -22.06
CA LEU A 141 -15.05 5.73 -21.48
C LEU A 141 -13.66 5.85 -20.85
N ASN A 142 -13.41 5.08 -19.81
CA ASN A 142 -12.08 5.00 -19.23
C ASN A 142 -11.18 4.03 -20.03
N SER A 143 -9.95 4.45 -20.29
CA SER A 143 -8.93 3.75 -21.10
C SER A 143 -8.47 2.39 -20.56
N HIS A 144 -8.86 2.04 -19.33
CA HIS A 144 -8.45 0.78 -18.72
C HIS A 144 -9.16 -0.45 -19.28
N PHE A 145 -10.32 -0.27 -19.91
CA PHE A 145 -11.01 -1.33 -20.63
C PHE A 145 -11.94 -0.71 -21.67
N ILE A 146 -11.67 -0.96 -22.94
CA ILE A 146 -12.52 -0.56 -24.06
C ILE A 146 -12.67 -1.77 -24.99
N ALA A 147 -13.90 -2.11 -25.34
CA ALA A 147 -14.23 -3.13 -26.31
C ALA A 147 -14.87 -2.48 -27.53
N VAL A 148 -14.43 -2.87 -28.72
CA VAL A 148 -14.84 -2.31 -30.02
C VAL A 148 -15.32 -3.45 -30.91
N ARG A 149 -16.57 -3.40 -31.39
CA ARG A 149 -17.20 -4.46 -32.19
C ARG A 149 -17.04 -4.23 -33.68
N SER A 150 -17.25 -5.27 -34.47
CA SER A 150 -17.10 -5.29 -35.94
C SER A 150 -17.57 -4.02 -36.67
N PRO A 151 -18.77 -3.46 -36.41
CA PRO A 151 -19.21 -2.27 -37.15
C PRO A 151 -18.25 -1.09 -37.06
N LEU A 152 -17.63 -0.87 -35.90
CA LEU A 152 -16.61 0.15 -35.71
C LEU A 152 -15.20 -0.38 -36.00
N LEU A 153 -14.90 -1.62 -35.61
CA LEU A 153 -13.58 -2.23 -35.79
C LEU A 153 -13.15 -2.31 -37.26
N GLU A 154 -14.10 -2.57 -38.16
CA GLU A 154 -13.87 -2.69 -39.60
C GLU A 154 -13.91 -1.34 -40.33
N SER A 155 -14.20 -0.25 -39.62
CA SER A 155 -14.42 1.04 -40.26
C SER A 155 -13.12 1.75 -40.60
N THR A 156 -13.17 2.55 -41.68
CA THR A 156 -12.08 3.43 -42.06
C THR A 156 -11.79 4.47 -40.98
N GLU A 157 -12.81 4.93 -40.26
CA GLU A 157 -12.64 5.96 -39.23
C GLU A 157 -11.87 5.44 -38.02
N PHE A 158 -12.02 4.16 -37.68
CA PHE A 158 -11.28 3.50 -36.62
C PHE A 158 -9.82 3.26 -37.02
N ALA A 159 -9.58 2.75 -38.23
CA ALA A 159 -8.22 2.60 -38.74
C ALA A 159 -7.47 3.93 -38.76
N GLU A 160 -8.08 4.97 -39.33
CA GLU A 160 -7.49 6.31 -39.37
C GLU A 160 -7.22 6.92 -38.00
N TYR A 161 -8.04 6.60 -37.00
CA TYR A 161 -7.85 7.10 -35.64
C TYR A 161 -6.51 6.64 -35.07
N TRP A 162 -6.20 5.35 -35.21
CA TRP A 162 -4.95 4.77 -34.72
C TRP A 162 -3.75 5.18 -35.57
N ASP A 163 -3.91 5.28 -36.89
CA ASP A 163 -2.85 5.72 -37.80
C ASP A 163 -2.43 7.18 -37.54
N LYS A 164 -3.39 8.04 -37.17
CA LYS A 164 -3.19 9.49 -36.98
C LYS A 164 -3.07 9.90 -35.51
N ILE A 165 -3.01 8.95 -34.55
CA ILE A 165 -2.94 9.30 -33.13
C ILE A 165 -1.66 10.13 -32.86
N PRO A 166 -1.77 11.31 -32.23
CA PRO A 166 -0.62 12.17 -32.02
C PRO A 166 0.37 11.55 -31.03
N PRO A 167 1.64 12.00 -31.02
CA PRO A 167 2.60 11.60 -30.01
C PRO A 167 2.10 11.90 -28.59
N ILE A 168 2.12 10.86 -27.76
CA ILE A 168 1.74 10.93 -26.34
C ILE A 168 3.02 11.00 -25.52
N LYS A 169 3.30 12.17 -24.93
CA LYS A 169 4.55 12.42 -24.21
C LYS A 169 4.38 12.40 -22.68
N SER A 170 3.14 12.31 -22.19
CA SER A 170 2.85 12.33 -20.76
C SER A 170 1.56 11.60 -20.43
N TYR A 171 1.35 11.28 -19.16
CA TYR A 171 0.06 10.78 -18.67
C TYR A 171 -1.10 11.72 -19.02
N MET A 172 -0.89 13.04 -18.88
CA MET A 172 -1.90 14.04 -19.22
C MET A 172 -2.18 14.10 -20.73
N ASP A 173 -1.18 13.80 -21.56
CA ASP A 173 -1.37 13.64 -23.00
C ASP A 173 -2.22 12.41 -23.31
N SER A 174 -2.01 11.28 -22.63
CA SER A 174 -2.85 10.08 -22.82
C SER A 174 -4.31 10.38 -22.46
N VAL A 175 -4.52 11.05 -21.32
CA VAL A 175 -5.87 11.47 -20.91
C VAL A 175 -6.48 12.46 -21.91
N GLY A 176 -5.77 13.54 -22.25
CA GLY A 176 -6.33 14.65 -23.03
C GLY A 176 -6.40 14.41 -24.54
N LYS A 177 -5.55 13.54 -25.11
CA LYS A 177 -5.49 13.28 -26.56
C LYS A 177 -6.06 11.91 -26.97
N HIS A 178 -6.18 10.97 -26.03
CA HIS A 178 -6.73 9.65 -26.28
C HIS A 178 -8.01 9.41 -25.46
N GLU A 179 -7.91 9.25 -24.14
CA GLU A 179 -9.03 8.82 -23.28
C GLU A 179 -10.26 9.75 -23.39
N ALA A 180 -10.07 11.06 -23.23
CA ALA A 180 -11.16 12.04 -23.28
C ALA A 180 -11.70 12.29 -24.70
N VAL A 181 -11.00 11.84 -25.74
CA VAL A 181 -11.33 12.12 -27.15
C VAL A 181 -11.99 10.93 -27.83
N PHE A 182 -11.58 9.70 -27.48
CA PHE A 182 -11.98 8.46 -28.15
C PHE A 182 -13.50 8.32 -28.27
N SER A 183 -14.22 8.34 -27.15
CA SER A 183 -15.68 8.12 -27.15
C SER A 183 -16.42 9.20 -27.90
N ARG A 184 -16.08 10.48 -27.65
CA ARG A 184 -16.72 11.60 -28.32
C ARG A 184 -16.55 11.54 -29.84
N ARG A 185 -15.34 11.23 -30.32
CA ARG A 185 -15.06 11.13 -31.77
C ARG A 185 -16.00 10.16 -32.46
N PHE A 186 -16.18 8.96 -31.93
CA PHE A 186 -17.01 7.94 -32.56
C PHE A 186 -18.51 8.18 -32.33
N GLN A 187 -18.90 8.76 -31.20
CA GLN A 187 -20.29 9.21 -31.00
C GLN A 187 -20.67 10.33 -31.98
N ASP A 188 -19.79 11.30 -32.24
CA ASP A 188 -20.01 12.38 -33.21
C ASP A 188 -20.14 11.84 -34.66
N LEU A 189 -19.60 10.63 -34.93
CA LEU A 189 -19.73 9.91 -36.21
C LEU A 189 -20.98 9.00 -36.26
N GLY A 190 -21.77 8.93 -35.20
CA GLY A 190 -23.02 8.16 -35.13
C GLY A 190 -22.90 6.76 -34.53
N TYR A 191 -21.72 6.35 -34.06
CA TYR A 191 -21.55 5.05 -33.40
C TYR A 191 -22.11 5.07 -31.97
N VAL A 192 -22.69 3.95 -31.55
CA VAL A 192 -23.37 3.77 -30.26
C VAL A 192 -22.38 3.29 -29.20
N CYS A 193 -22.25 4.06 -28.12
CA CYS A 193 -21.44 3.73 -26.95
C CYS A 193 -22.30 3.16 -25.82
N SER A 194 -21.80 2.15 -25.10
CA SER A 194 -22.41 1.66 -23.85
C SER A 194 -21.39 1.52 -22.72
N VAL A 195 -21.87 1.47 -21.47
CA VAL A 195 -21.03 1.35 -20.27
C VAL A 195 -21.62 0.31 -19.34
N TYR A 196 -20.80 -0.62 -18.85
CA TYR A 196 -21.27 -1.63 -17.90
C TYR A 196 -21.63 -1.01 -16.54
N VAL A 197 -20.68 -0.31 -15.92
CA VAL A 197 -20.89 0.55 -14.75
C VAL A 197 -21.24 1.95 -15.23
N ASP A 198 -22.51 2.16 -15.59
CA ASP A 198 -22.99 3.44 -16.14
C ASP A 198 -22.90 4.53 -15.07
N PRO A 199 -22.13 5.61 -15.29
CA PRO A 199 -22.04 6.68 -14.32
C PRO A 199 -23.38 7.38 -14.03
N ALA A 200 -24.38 7.30 -14.90
CA ALA A 200 -25.71 7.85 -14.66
C ALA A 200 -26.35 7.34 -13.35
N ASP A 201 -26.05 6.11 -12.93
CA ASP A 201 -26.60 5.47 -11.72
C ASP A 201 -25.95 5.95 -10.41
N TYR A 202 -24.94 6.79 -10.53
CA TYR A 202 -24.06 7.23 -9.45
C TYR A 202 -24.09 8.75 -9.26
N LYS A 203 -23.63 9.22 -8.11
CA LYS A 203 -23.69 10.63 -7.72
C LYS A 203 -22.46 11.43 -8.15
N THR A 204 -21.36 10.74 -8.42
CA THR A 204 -20.05 11.31 -8.72
C THR A 204 -19.73 11.23 -10.22
N PRO A 205 -18.82 12.10 -10.72
CA PRO A 205 -18.43 12.06 -12.12
C PRO A 205 -17.51 10.88 -12.49
N TYR A 206 -16.99 10.13 -11.51
CA TYR A 206 -16.11 8.98 -11.75
C TYR A 206 -16.37 7.84 -10.74
N PRO A 207 -17.42 7.02 -10.95
CA PRO A 207 -17.92 6.11 -9.91
C PRO A 207 -16.91 5.07 -9.44
N VAL A 208 -16.23 4.38 -10.35
CA VAL A 208 -15.26 3.30 -9.99
C VAL A 208 -14.05 3.81 -9.21
N PHE A 209 -13.90 5.12 -9.06
CA PHE A 209 -12.90 5.75 -8.20
C PHE A 209 -13.52 6.46 -7.00
N MET A 210 -14.60 7.21 -7.16
CA MET A 210 -15.16 8.07 -6.12
C MET A 210 -16.28 7.42 -5.29
N GLU A 211 -16.99 6.44 -5.85
CA GLU A 211 -18.06 5.65 -5.22
C GLU A 211 -17.71 4.16 -5.26
N VAL A 212 -16.42 3.83 -5.04
CA VAL A 212 -15.88 2.49 -5.25
C VAL A 212 -16.59 1.40 -4.44
N ASP A 213 -16.96 1.68 -3.19
CA ASP A 213 -17.73 0.78 -2.35
C ASP A 213 -19.09 0.46 -2.95
N ARG A 214 -19.78 1.48 -3.47
CA ARG A 214 -21.07 1.33 -4.17
C ARG A 214 -20.92 0.59 -5.49
N THR A 215 -19.88 0.84 -6.28
CA THR A 215 -19.67 0.10 -7.53
C THR A 215 -19.38 -1.37 -7.25
N ILE A 216 -18.63 -1.69 -6.20
CA ILE A 216 -18.39 -3.08 -5.77
C ILE A 216 -19.68 -3.73 -5.25
N GLU A 217 -20.49 -3.00 -4.46
CA GLU A 217 -21.81 -3.47 -4.02
C GLU A 217 -22.72 -3.81 -5.20
N GLN A 218 -22.62 -3.05 -6.29
CA GLN A 218 -23.29 -3.29 -7.58
C GLN A 218 -22.51 -4.20 -8.53
N ARG A 219 -21.61 -5.04 -7.99
CA ARG A 219 -20.89 -6.09 -8.71
C ARG A 219 -19.97 -5.60 -9.84
N SER A 220 -19.38 -4.41 -9.71
CA SER A 220 -18.30 -3.97 -10.60
C SER A 220 -17.15 -4.98 -10.61
N PRO A 221 -16.72 -5.50 -11.78
CA PRO A 221 -15.70 -6.52 -11.86
C PRO A 221 -14.29 -5.99 -11.59
N ILE A 222 -14.12 -4.69 -11.31
CA ILE A 222 -12.82 -4.07 -11.14
C ILE A 222 -12.72 -3.26 -9.85
N LEU A 223 -11.50 -3.21 -9.30
CA LEU A 223 -11.09 -2.29 -8.25
C LEU A 223 -9.90 -1.44 -8.73
N LYS A 224 -10.02 -0.12 -8.76
CA LYS A 224 -8.94 0.76 -9.26
C LYS A 224 -7.72 0.75 -8.33
N LYS A 225 -6.55 0.43 -8.87
CA LYS A 225 -5.27 0.42 -8.12
C LYS A 225 -4.92 1.78 -7.52
N ARG A 226 -5.29 2.85 -8.22
CA ARG A 226 -4.96 4.23 -7.81
C ARG A 226 -5.45 4.56 -6.41
N LEU A 227 -6.52 3.92 -5.92
CA LEU A 227 -7.05 4.14 -4.57
C LEU A 227 -6.03 3.87 -3.46
N PHE A 228 -5.09 2.94 -3.68
CA PHE A 228 -4.07 2.55 -2.68
C PHE A 228 -2.90 3.55 -2.58
N PHE A 229 -2.72 4.42 -3.59
CA PHE A 229 -1.58 5.35 -3.68
C PHE A 229 -1.97 6.77 -4.11
N HIS A 230 -3.26 7.09 -4.11
CA HIS A 230 -3.72 8.46 -4.33
C HIS A 230 -3.54 9.33 -3.08
N ASP A 231 -3.63 10.64 -3.26
CA ASP A 231 -3.60 11.61 -2.15
C ASP A 231 -4.69 11.28 -1.12
N THR A 232 -4.27 10.97 0.11
CA THR A 232 -5.18 10.62 1.21
C THR A 232 -6.18 11.76 1.46
N LEU A 233 -5.75 13.02 1.34
CA LEU A 233 -6.64 14.17 1.54
C LEU A 233 -7.62 14.39 0.38
N PHE A 234 -7.38 13.78 -0.79
CA PHE A 234 -8.39 13.72 -1.84
C PHE A 234 -9.48 12.72 -1.48
N LEU A 235 -9.10 11.51 -1.06
CA LEU A 235 -10.05 10.47 -0.63
C LEU A 235 -10.90 10.95 0.55
N GLU A 236 -10.27 11.59 1.55
CA GLU A 236 -10.95 12.13 2.73
C GLU A 236 -12.01 13.17 2.33
N ARG A 237 -11.65 14.20 1.54
CA ARG A 237 -12.60 15.22 1.08
C ARG A 237 -13.75 14.65 0.24
N GLY A 238 -13.48 13.58 -0.51
CA GLY A 238 -14.48 12.89 -1.33
C GLY A 238 -15.27 11.82 -0.58
N ALA A 239 -14.98 11.59 0.70
CA ALA A 239 -15.50 10.46 1.48
C ALA A 239 -15.37 9.10 0.75
N ILE A 240 -14.30 8.92 -0.01
CA ILE A 240 -14.08 7.73 -0.84
C ILE A 240 -13.71 6.55 0.06
N ASN A 241 -14.57 5.53 0.08
CA ASN A 241 -14.50 4.46 1.07
C ASN A 241 -13.88 3.17 0.52
N LEU A 242 -12.57 3.19 0.24
CA LEU A 242 -11.81 1.97 -0.11
C LEU A 242 -11.92 0.87 0.97
N PRO A 243 -11.86 1.15 2.28
CA PRO A 243 -11.99 0.11 3.31
C PRO A 243 -13.30 -0.68 3.21
N ARG A 244 -14.45 -0.01 2.99
CA ARG A 244 -15.73 -0.69 2.77
C ARG A 244 -15.72 -1.51 1.48
N ALA A 245 -15.13 -1.00 0.40
CA ALA A 245 -15.00 -1.78 -0.84
C ALA A 245 -14.23 -3.09 -0.60
N LEU A 246 -13.11 -3.06 0.12
CA LEU A 246 -12.34 -4.25 0.48
C LEU A 246 -13.14 -5.23 1.36
N GLU A 247 -13.94 -4.72 2.29
CA GLU A 247 -14.82 -5.53 3.12
C GLU A 247 -15.91 -6.23 2.29
N LEU A 248 -16.53 -5.51 1.35
CA LEU A 248 -17.52 -6.07 0.43
C LEU A 248 -16.91 -7.15 -0.47
N ILE A 249 -15.69 -6.94 -0.98
CA ILE A 249 -14.95 -7.95 -1.75
C ILE A 249 -14.74 -9.21 -0.89
N LYS A 250 -14.23 -9.06 0.34
CA LYS A 250 -14.02 -10.21 1.26
C LYS A 250 -15.31 -10.99 1.53
N LYS A 251 -16.46 -10.30 1.61
CA LYS A 251 -17.75 -10.90 2.01
C LYS A 251 -18.56 -11.48 0.84
N HIS A 252 -18.43 -10.91 -0.35
CA HIS A 252 -19.39 -11.14 -1.44
C HIS A 252 -18.75 -11.61 -2.75
N SER A 253 -17.43 -11.81 -2.78
CA SER A 253 -16.71 -12.34 -3.94
C SER A 253 -15.76 -13.46 -3.56
N ASP A 254 -15.38 -14.25 -4.56
CA ASP A 254 -14.34 -15.29 -4.44
C ASP A 254 -12.92 -14.76 -4.77
N TYR A 255 -12.78 -13.44 -4.95
CA TYR A 255 -11.51 -12.83 -5.31
C TYR A 255 -10.49 -12.92 -4.16
N ASP A 256 -9.31 -13.47 -4.45
CA ASP A 256 -8.23 -13.56 -3.48
C ASP A 256 -7.61 -12.18 -3.21
N LEU A 257 -7.91 -11.62 -2.03
CA LEU A 257 -7.35 -10.34 -1.59
C LEU A 257 -5.83 -10.35 -1.45
N ASP A 258 -5.17 -11.50 -1.30
CA ASP A 258 -3.71 -11.55 -1.28
C ASP A 258 -3.08 -11.07 -2.59
N LEU A 259 -3.78 -11.21 -3.73
CA LEU A 259 -3.33 -10.67 -5.02
C LEU A 259 -3.20 -9.13 -4.98
N ILE A 260 -4.07 -8.46 -4.21
CA ILE A 260 -3.98 -7.02 -3.96
C ILE A 260 -2.81 -6.74 -3.02
N TRP A 261 -2.76 -7.42 -1.87
CA TRP A 261 -1.80 -7.11 -0.82
C TRP A 261 -0.34 -7.33 -1.22
N ARG A 262 -0.06 -8.36 -2.03
CA ARG A 262 1.28 -8.61 -2.59
C ARG A 262 1.70 -7.53 -3.61
N SER A 263 0.74 -6.88 -4.26
CA SER A 263 0.97 -5.83 -5.26
C SER A 263 1.19 -4.44 -4.64
N VAL A 264 0.32 -4.04 -3.70
CA VAL A 264 0.24 -2.64 -3.26
C VAL A 264 1.47 -2.12 -2.52
N GLY A 265 2.29 -3.01 -1.94
CA GLY A 265 3.50 -2.61 -1.22
C GLY A 265 4.55 -1.90 -2.07
N ARG A 266 4.56 -2.14 -3.39
CA ARG A 266 5.47 -1.47 -4.34
C ARG A 266 4.86 -0.22 -4.98
N LEU A 267 3.53 -0.13 -4.98
CA LEU A 267 2.78 0.95 -5.65
C LEU A 267 2.73 2.25 -4.84
N SER A 268 2.85 2.16 -3.51
CA SER A 268 2.53 3.26 -2.60
C SER A 268 3.58 3.45 -1.52
N LYS A 269 3.63 4.68 -0.99
CA LYS A 269 4.29 4.95 0.29
C LYS A 269 3.50 4.26 1.42
N PRO A 270 4.15 3.61 2.40
CA PRO A 270 3.45 2.85 3.44
C PRO A 270 2.42 3.67 4.22
N ARG A 271 2.69 4.94 4.54
CA ARG A 271 1.75 5.79 5.26
C ARG A 271 0.51 6.10 4.42
N THR A 272 0.68 6.36 3.11
CA THR A 272 -0.43 6.56 2.18
C THR A 272 -1.29 5.30 2.08
N LEU A 273 -0.65 4.14 1.91
CA LEU A 273 -1.33 2.84 1.90
C LEU A 273 -2.10 2.59 3.20
N ASN A 274 -1.46 2.82 4.35
CA ASN A 274 -2.06 2.66 5.67
C ASN A 274 -3.36 3.47 5.81
N ASN A 275 -3.32 4.73 5.38
CA ASN A 275 -4.46 5.63 5.55
C ASN A 275 -5.58 5.29 4.55
N ASN A 276 -5.24 5.07 3.28
CA ASN A 276 -6.23 4.85 2.23
C ASN A 276 -6.95 3.50 2.40
N ALA A 277 -6.24 2.44 2.80
CA ALA A 277 -6.80 1.11 3.00
C ALA A 277 -7.19 0.80 4.45
N ALA A 278 -7.09 1.80 5.36
CA ALA A 278 -7.35 1.65 6.79
C ALA A 278 -6.64 0.44 7.41
N LEU A 279 -5.32 0.34 7.26
CA LEU A 279 -4.51 -0.78 7.78
C LEU A 279 -4.26 -0.71 9.30
N MET A 280 -5.29 -0.34 10.06
CA MET A 280 -5.31 -0.37 11.51
C MET A 280 -6.45 -1.28 11.98
N SER A 281 -6.18 -2.15 12.94
CA SER A 281 -7.21 -2.99 13.57
C SER A 281 -7.30 -2.71 15.06
N VAL A 282 -8.53 -2.46 15.52
CA VAL A 282 -8.85 -2.43 16.95
C VAL A 282 -9.41 -3.80 17.30
N LEU A 283 -8.64 -4.60 18.05
CA LEU A 283 -9.00 -5.98 18.35
C LEU A 283 -9.66 -6.06 19.74
N PRO A 284 -10.73 -6.85 19.92
CA PRO A 284 -11.35 -7.01 21.22
C PRO A 284 -10.47 -7.85 22.16
N GLU A 285 -10.73 -7.71 23.46
CA GLU A 285 -10.04 -8.49 24.51
C GLU A 285 -10.50 -9.94 24.56
N GLN A 286 -11.78 -10.18 24.28
CA GLN A 286 -12.32 -11.52 24.25
C GLN A 286 -11.96 -12.17 22.91
N GLY A 287 -11.63 -13.47 22.96
CA GLY A 287 -11.39 -14.24 21.76
C GLY A 287 -12.64 -14.27 20.91
N LEU A 288 -12.51 -13.89 19.63
CA LEU A 288 -13.58 -14.02 18.67
C LEU A 288 -13.79 -15.51 18.34
N PRO A 289 -15.02 -15.92 17.98
CA PRO A 289 -15.24 -17.26 17.44
C PRO A 289 -14.35 -17.45 16.21
N THR A 290 -13.30 -18.26 16.34
CA THR A 290 -12.42 -18.54 15.22
C THR A 290 -13.12 -19.47 14.25
N CYS A 291 -12.88 -19.26 12.95
CA CYS A 291 -13.26 -20.26 11.95
C CYS A 291 -12.39 -21.50 12.24
N SER A 292 -13.00 -22.64 12.57
CA SER A 292 -12.37 -23.86 13.12
C SER A 292 -11.34 -24.56 12.21
N LYS A 293 -10.90 -23.91 11.13
CA LYS A 293 -10.01 -24.43 10.08
C LYS A 293 -8.64 -23.76 10.02
N GLN A 294 -8.29 -22.89 10.97
CA GLN A 294 -7.00 -22.19 10.91
C GLN A 294 -5.83 -23.13 11.25
N PRO A 295 -4.72 -23.12 10.47
CA PRO A 295 -3.56 -23.94 10.75
C PRO A 295 -2.89 -23.49 12.05
N ALA A 296 -2.41 -24.46 12.84
CA ALA A 296 -1.59 -24.16 14.01
C ALA A 296 -0.25 -23.54 13.55
N LEU A 297 -0.03 -22.26 13.86
CA LEU A 297 1.19 -21.55 13.51
C LEU A 297 2.29 -21.83 14.55
N ARG A 298 3.51 -22.12 14.08
CA ARG A 298 4.69 -22.30 14.95
C ARG A 298 5.19 -20.94 15.39
N ILE A 299 5.11 -20.65 16.68
CA ILE A 299 5.42 -19.33 17.25
C ILE A 299 6.76 -19.38 17.98
N GLY A 300 7.62 -18.39 17.69
CA GLY A 300 8.82 -18.09 18.48
C GLY A 300 8.67 -16.74 19.17
N VAL A 301 8.95 -16.67 20.47
CA VAL A 301 8.99 -15.43 21.24
C VAL A 301 10.45 -15.07 21.47
N PHE A 302 10.87 -13.90 21.01
CA PHE A 302 12.24 -13.42 21.07
C PHE A 302 12.27 -12.15 21.91
N ALA A 303 12.80 -12.25 23.13
CA ALA A 303 12.85 -11.14 24.07
C ALA A 303 14.30 -10.75 24.38
N HIS A 304 14.64 -9.47 24.31
CA HIS A 304 15.91 -8.98 24.84
C HIS A 304 15.73 -8.41 26.23
N ILE A 305 16.32 -9.05 27.25
CA ILE A 305 16.22 -8.61 28.65
C ILE A 305 17.59 -8.10 29.11
N PHE A 306 17.69 -6.77 29.15
CA PHE A 306 18.82 -6.06 29.74
C PHE A 306 18.60 -5.76 31.24
N TYR A 307 17.33 -5.60 31.65
CA TYR A 307 16.90 -5.33 33.03
C TYR A 307 16.22 -6.58 33.63
N PRO A 308 16.94 -7.42 34.39
CA PRO A 308 16.41 -8.69 34.91
C PRO A 308 15.15 -8.54 35.77
N GLU A 309 15.00 -7.43 36.49
CA GLU A 309 13.84 -7.13 37.32
C GLU A 309 12.52 -7.01 36.53
N MET A 310 12.58 -6.83 35.21
CA MET A 310 11.39 -6.81 34.34
C MET A 310 10.96 -8.19 33.86
N THR A 311 11.72 -9.25 34.18
CA THR A 311 11.46 -10.59 33.62
C THR A 311 10.06 -11.07 34.00
N GLU A 312 9.66 -10.98 35.27
CA GLU A 312 8.33 -11.42 35.72
C GLU A 312 7.18 -10.63 35.08
N GLU A 313 7.36 -9.33 34.87
CA GLU A 313 6.37 -8.50 34.16
C GLU A 313 6.24 -8.97 32.70
N LEU A 314 7.36 -9.16 32.00
CA LEU A 314 7.37 -9.61 30.61
C LEU A 314 6.77 -11.01 30.45
N ILE A 315 7.11 -11.95 31.33
CA ILE A 315 6.58 -13.32 31.29
C ILE A 315 5.07 -13.33 31.49
N ARG A 316 4.51 -12.49 32.38
CA ARG A 316 3.04 -12.36 32.53
C ARG A 316 2.33 -11.95 31.24
N TYR A 317 2.93 -11.08 30.45
CA TYR A 317 2.40 -10.74 29.12
C TYR A 317 2.59 -11.88 28.11
N VAL A 318 3.75 -12.55 28.14
CA VAL A 318 4.04 -13.68 27.25
C VAL A 318 3.12 -14.88 27.52
N ASP A 319 2.68 -15.09 28.75
CA ASP A 319 1.71 -16.14 29.13
C ASP A 319 0.31 -15.93 28.52
N ASN A 320 0.03 -14.76 27.93
CA ASN A 320 -1.17 -14.55 27.12
C ASN A 320 -1.07 -15.17 25.72
N ILE A 321 0.11 -15.62 25.29
CA ILE A 321 0.29 -16.33 24.02
C ILE A 321 -0.21 -17.78 24.18
N PRO A 322 -0.97 -18.31 23.20
CA PRO A 322 -1.42 -19.71 23.24
C PRO A 322 -0.26 -20.69 23.48
N PRO A 323 -0.42 -21.70 24.36
CA PRO A 323 0.65 -22.63 24.69
C PRO A 323 1.26 -23.34 23.47
N GLY A 324 2.55 -23.67 23.56
CA GLY A 324 3.30 -24.39 22.53
C GLY A 324 4.33 -23.54 21.76
N TYR A 325 4.55 -22.29 22.16
CA TYR A 325 5.61 -21.43 21.61
C TYR A 325 6.98 -21.78 22.17
N ASP A 326 8.05 -21.44 21.44
CA ASP A 326 9.42 -21.46 21.96
C ASP A 326 9.81 -20.05 22.43
N LEU A 327 10.45 -19.93 23.60
CA LEU A 327 10.89 -18.67 24.20
C LEU A 327 12.42 -18.56 24.16
N PHE A 328 12.93 -17.57 23.42
CA PHE A 328 14.35 -17.22 23.38
C PHE A 328 14.54 -15.85 24.01
N ILE A 329 15.34 -15.81 25.07
CA ILE A 329 15.73 -14.58 25.73
C ILE A 329 17.20 -14.30 25.44
N THR A 330 17.53 -13.06 25.09
CA THR A 330 18.92 -12.60 25.01
C THR A 330 19.24 -11.67 26.17
N THR A 331 20.46 -11.75 26.69
CA THR A 331 21.01 -10.84 27.71
C THR A 331 22.51 -10.67 27.49
N ASP A 332 23.17 -9.77 28.20
CA ASP A 332 24.57 -9.38 27.96
C ASP A 332 25.58 -9.96 28.97
N SER A 333 25.13 -10.74 29.96
CA SER A 333 26.04 -11.35 30.93
C SER A 333 25.53 -12.70 31.47
N ILE A 334 26.47 -13.54 31.93
CA ILE A 334 26.17 -14.84 32.54
C ILE A 334 25.42 -14.66 33.86
N GLU A 335 25.75 -13.61 34.61
CA GLU A 335 25.10 -13.27 35.89
C GLU A 335 23.62 -12.92 35.67
N LYS A 336 23.31 -12.09 34.66
CA LYS A 336 21.92 -11.79 34.30
C LYS A 336 21.19 -13.04 33.81
N LYS A 337 21.85 -13.90 33.02
CA LYS A 337 21.27 -15.18 32.60
C LYS A 337 20.86 -16.05 33.80
N ALA A 338 21.72 -16.12 34.83
CA ALA A 338 21.43 -16.89 36.04
C ALA A 338 20.20 -16.36 36.82
N LEU A 339 19.96 -15.04 36.77
CA LEU A 339 18.75 -14.43 37.34
C LEU A 339 17.51 -14.67 36.47
N ILE A 340 17.64 -14.51 35.15
CA ILE A 340 16.53 -14.55 34.19
C ILE A 340 15.99 -15.97 34.02
N LEU A 341 16.87 -16.98 33.90
CA LEU A 341 16.49 -18.34 33.51
C LEU A 341 15.42 -18.97 34.44
N PRO A 342 15.53 -18.92 35.78
CA PRO A 342 14.50 -19.46 36.66
C PRO A 342 13.15 -18.77 36.50
N MET A 343 13.13 -17.44 36.33
CA MET A 343 11.89 -16.67 36.11
C MET A 343 11.27 -16.98 34.75
N ALA A 344 12.09 -17.10 33.71
CA ALA A 344 11.64 -17.44 32.36
C ALA A 344 11.13 -18.88 32.23
N ALA A 345 11.73 -19.82 32.97
CA ALA A 345 11.30 -21.21 33.03
C ALA A 345 9.89 -21.38 33.66
N ALA A 346 9.38 -20.36 34.36
CA ALA A 346 8.03 -20.34 34.91
C ALA A 346 6.95 -19.95 33.88
N ALA A 347 7.33 -19.60 32.64
CA ALA A 347 6.37 -19.29 31.58
C ALA A 347 5.50 -20.51 31.26
N CYS A 348 4.21 -20.41 31.55
CA CYS A 348 3.30 -21.56 31.58
C CYS A 348 3.01 -22.14 30.19
N GLY A 349 3.08 -21.30 29.15
CA GLY A 349 2.79 -21.68 27.78
C GLY A 349 4.02 -22.11 26.96
N ALA A 350 5.24 -21.96 27.49
CA ALA A 350 6.46 -22.20 26.74
C ALA A 350 6.76 -23.70 26.60
N LYS A 351 6.99 -24.16 25.36
CA LYS A 351 7.45 -25.53 25.08
C LYS A 351 8.94 -25.69 25.36
N ASN A 352 9.73 -24.69 24.94
CA ASN A 352 11.16 -24.61 25.18
C ASN A 352 11.50 -23.20 25.66
N VAL A 353 12.44 -23.09 26.59
CA VAL A 353 12.96 -21.83 27.10
C VAL A 353 14.48 -21.86 26.99
N ASP A 354 15.06 -20.87 26.31
CA ASP A 354 16.50 -20.68 26.25
C ASP A 354 16.88 -19.23 26.54
N VAL A 355 18.01 -19.05 27.23
CA VAL A 355 18.57 -17.75 27.56
C VAL A 355 19.98 -17.68 26.98
N LEU A 356 20.17 -16.86 25.96
CA LEU A 356 21.41 -16.65 25.24
C LEU A 356 22.14 -15.43 25.80
N VAL A 357 23.44 -15.57 26.05
CA VAL A 357 24.31 -14.44 26.41
C VAL A 357 24.96 -13.95 25.12
N VAL A 358 24.73 -12.69 24.74
CA VAL A 358 25.32 -12.08 23.55
C VAL A 358 26.67 -11.44 23.86
N ASP A 359 27.57 -11.42 22.88
CA ASP A 359 28.94 -10.92 23.08
C ASP A 359 29.01 -9.41 23.40
N SER A 360 27.97 -8.66 23.09
CA SER A 360 27.93 -7.21 23.25
C SER A 360 26.50 -6.69 23.37
N ASN A 361 26.28 -5.76 24.29
CA ASN A 361 25.04 -5.00 24.37
C ASN A 361 25.01 -3.77 23.44
N LYS A 362 26.07 -3.53 22.66
CA LYS A 362 26.06 -2.44 21.67
C LYS A 362 25.02 -2.73 20.59
N GLY A 363 24.18 -1.74 20.29
CA GLY A 363 23.01 -1.92 19.44
C GLY A 363 21.78 -2.50 20.14
N ARG A 364 21.90 -2.86 21.43
CA ARG A 364 20.83 -3.31 22.33
C ARG A 364 20.01 -4.46 21.75
N ASP A 365 18.68 -4.38 21.83
CA ASP A 365 17.76 -5.40 21.36
C ASP A 365 17.82 -5.63 19.85
N VAL A 366 18.20 -4.61 19.06
CA VAL A 366 18.32 -4.72 17.61
C VAL A 366 19.47 -5.64 17.21
N SER A 367 20.67 -5.43 17.76
CA SER A 367 21.83 -6.27 17.44
C SER A 367 21.69 -7.67 18.05
N ALA A 368 21.11 -7.78 19.26
CA ALA A 368 20.80 -9.07 19.87
C ALA A 368 19.89 -9.92 18.97
N LEU A 369 18.87 -9.31 18.35
CA LEU A 369 18.01 -10.01 17.39
C LEU A 369 18.73 -10.34 16.08
N LEU A 370 19.42 -9.37 15.48
CA LEU A 370 20.00 -9.50 14.13
C LEU A 370 21.26 -10.36 14.07
N ILE A 371 21.99 -10.47 15.18
CA ILE A 371 23.23 -11.22 15.29
C ILE A 371 23.00 -12.45 16.18
N GLY A 372 22.60 -12.23 17.44
CA GLY A 372 22.46 -13.32 18.43
C GLY A 372 21.38 -14.35 18.09
N CYS A 373 20.31 -13.93 17.43
CA CYS A 373 19.19 -14.80 17.07
C CYS A 373 19.11 -15.11 15.55
N ARG A 374 20.16 -14.76 14.79
CA ARG A 374 20.12 -14.79 13.32
C ARG A 374 19.75 -16.15 12.74
N ASP A 375 20.44 -17.20 13.18
CA ASP A 375 20.29 -18.54 12.62
C ASP A 375 18.88 -19.08 12.86
N LEU A 376 18.37 -18.90 14.09
CA LEU A 376 16.99 -19.25 14.47
C LEU A 376 15.92 -18.59 13.60
N LEU A 377 16.20 -17.39 13.07
CA LEU A 377 15.29 -16.61 12.24
C LEU A 377 15.44 -16.92 10.73
N LEU A 378 16.56 -17.53 10.32
CA LEU A 378 16.80 -17.95 8.93
C LEU A 378 16.40 -19.41 8.65
N ASP A 379 16.34 -20.24 9.69
CA ASP A 379 16.10 -21.70 9.63
C ASP A 379 14.65 -22.11 9.32
N ASN A 380 13.74 -21.15 9.05
CA ASN A 380 12.33 -21.41 8.72
C ASN A 380 11.56 -22.26 9.76
N LYS A 381 12.05 -22.28 11.02
CA LYS A 381 11.46 -23.03 12.14
C LYS A 381 10.12 -22.43 12.59
N TYR A 382 9.94 -21.13 12.45
CA TYR A 382 8.76 -20.40 12.92
C TYR A 382 7.98 -19.80 11.76
N ASP A 383 6.65 -19.86 11.89
CA ASP A 383 5.72 -19.17 10.98
C ASP A 383 5.51 -17.72 11.44
N LEU A 384 5.52 -17.49 12.76
CA LEU A 384 5.39 -16.19 13.40
C LEU A 384 6.40 -15.99 14.51
N VAL A 385 6.86 -14.75 14.66
CA VAL A 385 7.74 -14.32 15.73
C VAL A 385 7.15 -13.12 16.45
N CYS A 386 7.11 -13.19 17.79
CA CYS A 386 6.84 -12.04 18.67
C CYS A 386 8.18 -11.48 19.17
N ARG A 387 8.51 -10.23 18.81
CA ARG A 387 9.72 -9.54 19.27
C ARG A 387 9.39 -8.61 20.42
N LEU A 388 10.10 -8.77 21.53
CA LEU A 388 9.93 -8.00 22.76
C LEU A 388 11.28 -7.57 23.32
N HIS A 389 11.28 -6.65 24.29
CA HIS A 389 12.46 -6.34 25.08
C HIS A 389 12.08 -5.73 26.45
N SER A 390 13.02 -5.70 27.39
CA SER A 390 12.87 -4.99 28.66
C SER A 390 13.01 -3.48 28.43
N LYS A 391 11.90 -2.77 28.19
CA LYS A 391 11.93 -1.31 28.02
C LYS A 391 11.86 -0.60 29.37
N GLN A 392 12.94 0.09 29.73
CA GLN A 392 12.92 1.14 30.74
C GLN A 392 13.37 2.47 30.12
N SER A 393 12.63 3.53 30.41
CA SER A 393 13.03 4.91 30.09
C SER A 393 12.97 5.77 31.37
N PRO A 394 13.86 5.58 32.35
CA PRO A 394 13.81 6.33 33.61
C PRO A 394 13.83 7.85 33.40
N GLN A 395 14.51 8.33 32.35
CA GLN A 395 14.59 9.73 31.96
C GLN A 395 13.24 10.35 31.54
N ASP A 396 12.27 9.52 31.13
CA ASP A 396 10.95 9.96 30.69
C ASP A 396 9.89 9.87 31.82
N GLY A 397 10.27 9.31 32.98
CA GLY A 397 9.37 9.08 34.12
C GLY A 397 8.05 8.39 33.70
N ALA A 398 6.93 8.93 34.17
CA ALA A 398 5.59 8.39 33.86
C ALA A 398 5.26 8.36 32.36
N LYS A 399 5.90 9.18 31.51
CA LYS A 399 5.72 9.08 30.04
C LYS A 399 6.33 7.78 29.52
N GLY A 400 7.49 7.40 30.05
CA GLY A 400 8.17 6.14 29.73
C GLY A 400 7.31 4.92 30.08
N ASP A 401 6.66 4.94 31.25
CA ASP A 401 5.73 3.88 31.66
C ASP A 401 4.53 3.77 30.72
N GLN A 402 3.97 4.90 30.29
CA GLN A 402 2.88 4.90 29.31
C GLN A 402 3.30 4.34 27.96
N PHE A 403 4.53 4.62 27.51
CA PHE A 403 5.04 4.02 26.27
C PHE A 403 5.26 2.50 26.45
N LYS A 404 5.76 2.06 27.61
CA LYS A 404 5.87 0.63 27.92
C LYS A 404 4.51 -0.09 27.83
N HIS A 405 3.49 0.42 28.52
CA HIS A 405 2.13 -0.14 28.47
C HIS A 405 1.54 -0.08 27.06
N HIS A 406 1.75 1.03 26.33
CA HIS A 406 1.32 1.12 24.93
C HIS A 406 1.87 -0.01 24.06
N MET A 407 3.11 -0.43 24.26
CA MET A 407 3.67 -1.52 23.46
C MET A 407 3.15 -2.88 23.94
N PHE A 408 3.22 -3.18 25.24
CA PHE A 408 2.82 -4.49 25.76
C PHE A 408 1.32 -4.74 25.59
N ASP A 409 0.47 -3.78 25.95
CA ASP A 409 -0.98 -3.95 25.82
C ASP A 409 -1.35 -4.14 24.34
N ASN A 410 -0.84 -3.31 23.44
CA ASN A 410 -1.17 -3.45 22.02
C ASN A 410 -0.48 -4.65 21.34
N LEU A 411 0.24 -5.53 22.05
CA LEU A 411 0.82 -6.75 21.47
C LEU A 411 0.38 -8.03 22.19
N LEU A 412 0.10 -7.93 23.49
CA LEU A 412 0.02 -9.06 24.43
C LEU A 412 -1.05 -8.89 25.53
N TYR A 413 -2.06 -8.01 25.37
CA TYR A 413 -2.94 -7.59 26.47
C TYR A 413 -3.61 -8.73 27.26
N THR A 414 -4.34 -9.60 26.56
CA THR A 414 -5.09 -10.73 27.13
C THR A 414 -4.98 -11.95 26.21
N PRO A 415 -5.29 -13.18 26.68
CA PRO A 415 -5.21 -14.36 25.82
C PRO A 415 -6.14 -14.28 24.60
N GLY A 416 -7.36 -13.74 24.80
CA GLY A 416 -8.32 -13.52 23.71
C GLY A 416 -7.84 -12.50 22.68
N TYR A 417 -7.24 -11.39 23.14
CA TYR A 417 -6.64 -10.38 22.26
C TYR A 417 -5.51 -10.97 21.40
N VAL A 418 -4.60 -11.73 22.01
CA VAL A 418 -3.47 -12.34 21.30
C VAL A 418 -3.95 -13.38 20.30
N LEU A 419 -4.98 -14.16 20.63
CA LEU A 419 -5.60 -15.10 19.69
C LEU A 419 -6.19 -14.36 18.47
N ASN A 420 -6.86 -13.22 18.69
CA ASN A 420 -7.39 -12.39 17.60
C ASN A 420 -6.25 -11.83 16.73
N LEU A 421 -5.12 -11.42 17.33
CA LEU A 421 -3.93 -10.94 16.62
C LEU A 421 -3.34 -12.05 15.75
N ILE A 422 -3.13 -13.25 16.30
CA ILE A 422 -2.61 -14.41 15.55
C ILE A 422 -3.57 -14.78 14.41
N SER A 423 -4.88 -14.66 14.63
CA SER A 423 -5.91 -14.91 13.61
C SER A 423 -5.77 -13.97 12.41
N LEU A 424 -5.31 -12.72 12.60
CA LEU A 424 -5.03 -11.81 11.49
C LEU A 424 -3.99 -12.39 10.50
N PHE A 425 -2.95 -13.05 11.03
CA PHE A 425 -1.95 -13.70 10.19
C PHE A 425 -2.50 -14.98 9.55
N ALA A 426 -3.29 -15.76 10.27
CA ALA A 426 -3.88 -16.98 9.74
C ALA A 426 -4.86 -16.70 8.59
N GLU A 427 -5.63 -15.61 8.66
CA GLU A 427 -6.59 -15.19 7.62
C GLU A 427 -5.96 -14.46 6.43
N CYS A 428 -4.78 -13.88 6.61
CA CYS A 428 -4.11 -13.08 5.59
C CYS A 428 -2.67 -13.58 5.41
N PRO A 429 -2.43 -14.55 4.52
CA PRO A 429 -1.08 -15.06 4.24
C PRO A 429 -0.10 -13.96 3.81
N SER A 430 -0.57 -12.93 3.12
CA SER A 430 0.22 -11.75 2.76
C SER A 430 0.52 -10.78 3.90
N LEU A 431 -0.07 -10.94 5.10
CA LEU A 431 0.29 -10.15 6.28
C LEU A 431 1.64 -10.63 6.84
N GLY A 432 2.66 -9.77 6.78
CA GLY A 432 4.01 -10.11 7.24
C GLY A 432 4.42 -9.39 8.52
N LEU A 433 3.73 -8.33 8.91
CA LEU A 433 4.12 -7.48 10.03
C LEU A 433 2.90 -6.89 10.75
N VAL A 434 2.87 -7.02 12.08
CA VAL A 434 1.88 -6.40 12.94
C VAL A 434 2.59 -5.60 14.02
N LEU A 435 2.26 -4.32 14.13
CA LEU A 435 2.97 -3.38 15.00
C LEU A 435 1.98 -2.47 15.75
N PRO A 436 2.31 -1.98 16.96
CA PRO A 436 1.45 -1.04 17.68
C PRO A 436 1.20 0.23 16.86
N ALA A 437 0.06 0.90 17.07
CA ALA A 437 -0.12 2.25 16.53
C ALA A 437 1.05 3.17 16.93
N MET A 438 1.32 4.20 16.12
CA MET A 438 2.32 5.19 16.47
C MET A 438 1.98 5.84 17.81
N ILE A 439 2.91 5.79 18.76
CA ILE A 439 2.76 6.49 20.03
C ILE A 439 2.78 8.00 19.77
N HIS A 440 1.72 8.72 20.14
CA HIS A 440 1.64 10.18 19.97
C HIS A 440 1.27 10.93 21.25
N VAL A 441 0.78 10.24 22.28
CA VAL A 441 0.44 10.86 23.57
C VAL A 441 1.74 11.06 24.36
N GLY A 442 2.11 12.31 24.62
CA GLY A 442 3.36 12.66 25.31
C GLY A 442 4.63 12.64 24.45
N TYR A 443 4.51 12.30 23.15
CA TYR A 443 5.64 12.19 22.22
C TYR A 443 5.36 12.94 20.89
N PRO A 444 6.33 13.69 20.33
CA PRO A 444 6.16 14.51 19.12
C PRO A 444 6.37 13.72 17.83
N THR A 445 5.73 12.56 17.69
CA THR A 445 5.94 11.64 16.55
C THR A 445 5.10 11.98 15.30
N MET A 446 4.09 12.83 15.44
CA MET A 446 3.20 13.16 14.34
C MET A 446 3.78 14.23 13.42
N GLY A 447 3.89 13.90 12.13
CA GLY A 447 4.18 14.87 11.07
C GLY A 447 5.66 15.14 10.79
N GLN A 448 6.62 14.65 11.60
CA GLN A 448 8.08 14.72 11.37
C GLN A 448 8.85 13.63 12.16
N SER A 449 8.44 12.35 12.07
CA SER A 449 9.05 11.26 12.87
C SER A 449 10.14 10.46 12.17
N TRP A 450 10.62 10.95 11.02
CA TRP A 450 11.95 10.56 10.59
C TRP A 450 13.02 10.99 11.60
N PHE A 451 12.83 12.14 12.24
CA PHE A 451 13.85 12.80 13.07
C PHE A 451 15.20 12.76 12.33
N GLY A 452 16.29 12.32 12.96
CA GLY A 452 17.63 12.17 12.36
C GLY A 452 17.85 10.90 11.52
N ASN A 453 16.84 10.04 11.31
CA ASN A 453 17.04 8.69 10.77
C ASN A 453 16.94 8.56 9.24
N ARG A 454 16.33 9.54 8.55
CA ARG A 454 15.96 9.39 7.13
C ARG A 454 17.15 9.04 6.23
N SER A 455 18.26 9.78 6.34
CA SER A 455 19.44 9.58 5.49
C SER A 455 20.06 8.20 5.68
N ARG A 456 20.12 7.70 6.92
CA ARG A 456 20.63 6.37 7.23
C ARG A 456 19.68 5.28 6.72
N VAL A 457 18.37 5.47 6.83
CA VAL A 457 17.35 4.57 6.26
C VAL A 457 17.47 4.48 4.75
N GLU A 458 17.62 5.61 4.05
CA GLU A 458 17.83 5.65 2.59
C GLU A 458 19.11 4.89 2.18
N LYS A 459 20.19 5.03 2.95
CA LYS A 459 21.42 4.28 2.72
C LYS A 459 21.20 2.78 2.91
N LEU A 460 20.57 2.37 4.01
CA LEU A 460 20.29 0.96 4.30
C LEU A 460 19.34 0.33 3.28
N ALA A 461 18.31 1.06 2.84
CA ALA A 461 17.38 0.58 1.81
C ALA A 461 18.11 0.28 0.49
N ARG A 462 19.06 1.14 0.10
CA ARG A 462 19.93 0.89 -1.07
C ARG A 462 20.85 -0.32 -0.86
N GLU A 463 21.48 -0.43 0.31
CA GLU A 463 22.36 -1.57 0.63
C GLU A 463 21.63 -2.91 0.61
N LEU A 464 20.38 -2.94 1.06
CA LEU A 464 19.52 -4.14 1.06
C LEU A 464 18.81 -4.38 -0.28
N GLY A 465 18.96 -3.46 -1.25
CA GLY A 465 18.27 -3.53 -2.55
C GLY A 465 16.75 -3.58 -2.39
N LEU A 466 16.18 -2.68 -1.57
CA LEU A 466 14.73 -2.59 -1.36
C LEU A 466 14.08 -1.78 -2.48
N ASN A 467 13.04 -2.34 -3.11
CA ASN A 467 12.22 -1.67 -4.12
C ASN A 467 10.92 -1.12 -3.50
N VAL A 468 11.04 -0.02 -2.75
CA VAL A 468 9.93 0.59 -1.99
C VAL A 468 10.06 2.11 -1.95
N GLN A 469 8.92 2.80 -1.83
CA GLN A 469 8.88 4.24 -1.66
C GLN A 469 8.92 4.61 -0.17
N LEU A 470 9.84 5.50 0.22
CA LEU A 470 9.89 6.01 1.59
C LEU A 470 8.81 7.08 1.81
N ASP A 471 8.22 7.09 3.01
CA ASP A 471 7.28 8.13 3.42
C ASP A 471 7.95 9.51 3.47
N ASP A 472 7.21 10.59 3.23
CA ASP A 472 7.81 11.93 3.19
C ASP A 472 8.25 12.41 4.58
N ASN A 473 7.35 12.32 5.57
CA ASN A 473 7.59 12.92 6.90
C ASN A 473 7.51 11.92 8.06
N THR A 474 6.68 10.89 7.94
CA THR A 474 6.22 10.07 9.07
C THR A 474 6.22 8.60 8.66
N PRO A 475 7.32 7.87 8.91
CA PRO A 475 7.44 6.48 8.49
C PRO A 475 6.41 5.59 9.19
N VAL A 476 6.03 4.51 8.53
CA VAL A 476 5.42 3.35 9.19
C VAL A 476 6.54 2.54 9.83
N ALA A 477 6.55 2.46 11.15
CA ALA A 477 7.58 1.76 11.92
C ALA A 477 7.02 1.26 13.26
N PRO A 478 7.58 0.17 13.81
CA PRO A 478 7.34 -0.25 15.18
C PRO A 478 8.09 0.67 16.15
N TYR A 479 7.52 1.83 16.48
CA TYR A 479 8.12 2.77 17.43
C TYR A 479 8.35 2.09 18.78
N GLY A 480 9.60 1.98 19.21
CA GLY A 480 9.99 1.25 20.42
C GLY A 480 10.29 -0.23 20.20
N GLY A 481 10.52 -0.69 18.97
CA GLY A 481 11.22 -1.95 18.70
C GLY A 481 10.46 -3.26 18.96
N MET A 482 9.17 -3.23 19.32
CA MET A 482 8.37 -4.44 19.58
C MET A 482 7.26 -4.63 18.55
N TYR A 483 7.11 -5.86 18.05
CA TYR A 483 6.17 -6.20 16.97
C TYR A 483 6.06 -7.71 16.75
N TRP A 484 5.02 -8.13 16.04
CA TRP A 484 4.88 -9.49 15.51
C TRP A 484 5.23 -9.51 14.02
N PHE A 485 5.91 -10.57 13.55
CA PHE A 485 6.27 -10.68 12.13
C PHE A 485 6.38 -12.12 11.65
N ARG A 486 6.24 -12.31 10.33
CA ARG A 486 6.67 -13.53 9.65
C ARG A 486 8.17 -13.44 9.37
N PRO A 487 9.00 -14.43 9.74
CA PRO A 487 10.44 -14.39 9.44
C PRO A 487 10.76 -14.13 7.96
N MET A 488 9.96 -14.71 7.05
CA MET A 488 10.09 -14.48 5.61
C MET A 488 9.92 -13.01 5.20
N ALA A 489 9.07 -12.24 5.88
CA ALA A 489 8.85 -10.84 5.56
C ALA A 489 10.08 -9.96 5.84
N LEU A 490 10.93 -10.38 6.78
CA LEU A 490 12.14 -9.65 7.17
C LEU A 490 13.43 -10.37 6.73
N ARG A 491 13.33 -11.39 5.86
CA ARG A 491 14.46 -12.26 5.50
C ARG A 491 15.66 -11.50 4.94
N LYS A 492 15.47 -10.48 4.10
CA LYS A 492 16.57 -9.64 3.58
C LYS A 492 17.36 -8.96 4.69
N LEU A 493 16.68 -8.54 5.76
CA LEU A 493 17.32 -7.89 6.90
C LEU A 493 18.21 -8.87 7.68
N PHE A 494 17.74 -10.09 7.92
CA PHE A 494 18.52 -11.14 8.61
C PHE A 494 19.61 -11.77 7.73
N ALA A 495 19.40 -11.82 6.41
CA ALA A 495 20.38 -12.37 5.48
C ALA A 495 21.65 -11.52 5.39
N LYS A 496 21.54 -10.19 5.53
CA LYS A 496 22.71 -9.31 5.68
C LYS A 496 23.53 -9.75 6.89
N GLU A 497 24.83 -9.98 6.67
CA GLU A 497 25.75 -10.34 7.74
C GLU A 497 26.10 -9.10 8.55
N TRP A 498 25.45 -8.97 9.71
CA TRP A 498 25.72 -7.92 10.68
C TRP A 498 26.83 -8.34 11.62
N SER A 499 27.61 -7.38 12.10
CA SER A 499 28.63 -7.56 13.12
C SER A 499 28.41 -6.63 14.30
N TRP A 500 28.88 -7.02 15.48
CA TRP A 500 28.84 -6.15 16.67
C TRP A 500 29.56 -4.81 16.47
N ARG A 501 30.50 -4.75 15.50
CA ARG A 501 31.23 -3.54 15.13
C ARG A 501 30.36 -2.52 14.40
N ASP A 502 29.37 -2.97 13.62
CA ASP A 502 28.43 -2.07 12.94
C ASP A 502 27.57 -1.28 13.93
N PHE A 503 27.38 -1.84 15.13
CA PHE A 503 26.65 -1.23 16.23
C PHE A 503 27.56 -0.50 17.23
N ALA A 504 28.86 -0.35 16.92
CA ALA A 504 29.83 0.21 17.85
C ALA A 504 29.80 1.75 17.98
N ASP A 505 28.94 2.43 17.20
CA ASP A 505 28.75 3.89 17.23
C ASP A 505 28.64 4.42 18.68
N VAL A 506 29.38 5.49 18.97
CA VAL A 506 29.63 5.99 20.34
C VAL A 506 28.40 6.63 20.98
N ASP A 507 27.47 7.16 20.19
CA ASP A 507 26.25 7.83 20.66
C ASP A 507 25.00 7.02 20.30
N TYR A 508 24.52 6.20 21.24
CA TYR A 508 23.19 5.60 21.15
C TYR A 508 22.13 6.71 21.29
N GLY A 509 21.59 7.15 20.16
CA GLY A 509 20.61 8.24 20.11
C GLY A 509 19.87 8.26 18.78
N ASP A 510 19.02 9.25 18.59
CA ASP A 510 18.30 9.47 17.34
C ASP A 510 19.29 9.59 16.15
N GLY A 511 18.98 8.92 15.03
CA GLY A 511 19.89 8.84 13.86
C GLY A 511 20.93 7.72 13.91
N SER A 512 21.03 6.96 15.01
CA SER A 512 21.90 5.78 15.12
C SER A 512 21.40 4.60 14.27
N LEU A 513 22.27 3.60 14.05
CA LEU A 513 21.93 2.40 13.28
C LEU A 513 20.70 1.64 13.82
N PRO A 514 20.57 1.37 15.14
CA PRO A 514 19.39 0.72 15.70
C PRO A 514 18.07 1.45 15.38
N HIS A 515 18.03 2.77 15.53
CA HIS A 515 16.83 3.56 15.24
C HIS A 515 16.54 3.62 13.74
N ALA A 516 17.56 3.67 12.88
CA ALA A 516 17.36 3.56 11.44
C ALA A 516 16.76 2.19 11.06
N ILE A 517 17.24 1.09 11.63
CA ILE A 517 16.68 -0.24 11.41
C ILE A 517 15.23 -0.31 11.94
N GLU A 518 14.94 0.23 13.12
CA GLU A 518 13.57 0.35 13.63
C GLU A 518 12.64 1.05 12.61
N ARG A 519 13.10 2.15 12.01
CA ARG A 519 12.36 2.91 11.00
C ARG A 519 12.23 2.17 9.66
N LEU A 520 13.06 1.16 9.40
CA LEU A 520 13.13 0.43 8.12
C LEU A 520 12.22 -0.81 8.07
N ILE A 521 11.82 -1.38 9.22
CA ILE A 521 11.15 -2.70 9.31
C ILE A 521 9.96 -2.87 8.35
N ALA A 522 9.03 -1.90 8.30
CA ALA A 522 7.85 -2.02 7.44
C ALA A 522 8.21 -2.02 5.94
N TYR A 523 9.26 -1.29 5.57
CA TYR A 523 9.74 -1.20 4.19
C TYR A 523 10.38 -2.51 3.72
N VAL A 524 11.08 -3.23 4.62
CA VAL A 524 11.60 -4.57 4.31
C VAL A 524 10.46 -5.55 4.07
N ALA A 525 9.41 -5.51 4.89
CA ALA A 525 8.24 -6.37 4.72
C ALA A 525 7.52 -6.14 3.37
N LEU A 526 7.33 -4.88 2.99
CA LEU A 526 6.66 -4.52 1.73
C LEU A 526 7.49 -4.90 0.50
N ASP A 527 8.80 -4.72 0.55
CA ASP A 527 9.71 -5.19 -0.51
C ASP A 527 9.59 -6.71 -0.74
N ALA A 528 9.47 -7.47 0.35
CA ALA A 528 9.28 -8.92 0.34
C ALA A 528 7.86 -9.35 -0.11
N GLY A 529 6.99 -8.42 -0.49
CA GLY A 529 5.62 -8.70 -0.94
C GLY A 529 4.62 -8.93 0.19
N TYR A 530 4.95 -8.52 1.42
CA TYR A 530 4.06 -8.62 2.57
C TYR A 530 3.49 -7.26 2.97
N VAL A 531 2.22 -7.23 3.38
CA VAL A 531 1.58 -6.05 3.97
C VAL A 531 1.82 -6.00 5.49
N PHE A 532 1.62 -4.82 6.08
CA PHE A 532 1.65 -4.61 7.52
C PHE A 532 0.27 -4.23 8.05
N ARG A 533 0.10 -4.29 9.38
CA ARG A 533 -1.10 -3.80 10.06
C ARG A 533 -0.74 -3.15 11.39
N HIS A 534 -1.27 -1.96 11.63
CA HIS A 534 -1.25 -1.35 12.95
C HIS A 534 -2.31 -2.01 13.85
N ILE A 535 -2.03 -2.14 15.13
CA ILE A 535 -3.01 -2.66 16.09
C ILE A 535 -3.15 -1.78 17.33
N LEU A 536 -4.37 -1.81 17.87
CA LEU A 536 -4.76 -1.19 19.13
C LEU A 536 -5.70 -2.11 19.92
N THR A 537 -5.68 -1.99 21.24
CA THR A 537 -6.79 -2.41 22.11
C THR A 537 -7.92 -1.36 22.05
N PRO A 538 -9.16 -1.71 22.45
CA PRO A 538 -10.27 -0.75 22.46
C PRO A 538 -10.00 0.46 23.38
N GLN A 539 -9.34 0.24 24.52
CA GLN A 539 -9.00 1.28 25.49
C GLN A 539 -7.98 2.26 24.91
N HIS A 540 -6.89 1.74 24.32
CA HIS A 540 -5.89 2.59 23.68
C HIS A 540 -6.50 3.32 22.47
N ALA A 541 -7.40 2.69 21.71
CA ALA A 541 -8.11 3.36 20.62
C ALA A 541 -8.97 4.54 21.10
N ALA A 542 -9.79 4.33 22.14
CA ALA A 542 -10.64 5.38 22.72
C ALA A 542 -9.80 6.57 23.24
N ARG A 543 -8.71 6.27 23.96
CA ARG A 543 -7.80 7.29 24.48
C ARG A 543 -7.06 8.03 23.36
N ASN A 544 -6.53 7.31 22.38
CA ASN A 544 -5.79 7.92 21.28
C ASN A 544 -6.70 8.81 20.43
N TYR A 545 -7.92 8.36 20.12
CA TYR A 545 -8.89 9.15 19.35
C TYR A 545 -9.16 10.51 20.00
N THR A 546 -9.54 10.53 21.28
CA THR A 546 -9.84 11.79 22.00
C THR A 546 -8.63 12.73 22.05
N MET A 547 -7.41 12.20 22.16
CA MET A 547 -6.20 13.02 22.13
C MET A 547 -5.84 13.53 20.73
N LEU A 548 -6.10 12.74 19.68
CA LEU A 548 -5.92 13.19 18.29
C LEU A 548 -6.92 14.29 17.93
N GLU A 549 -8.18 14.12 18.32
CA GLU A 549 -9.23 15.12 18.17
C GLU A 549 -8.82 16.43 18.85
N ALA A 550 -8.41 16.39 20.11
CA ALA A 550 -7.96 17.58 20.84
C ALA A 550 -6.78 18.28 20.16
N LYS A 551 -5.78 17.52 19.66
CA LYS A 551 -4.64 18.08 18.92
C LYS A 551 -5.04 18.72 17.60
N LEU A 552 -5.96 18.10 16.86
CA LEU A 552 -6.44 18.63 15.58
C LEU A 552 -7.29 19.89 15.79
N GLN A 553 -8.17 19.90 16.80
CA GLN A 553 -8.96 21.08 17.16
C GLN A 553 -8.04 22.25 17.57
N ALA A 554 -7.01 21.99 18.38
CA ALA A 554 -6.03 23.00 18.76
C ALA A 554 -5.28 23.54 17.53
N ALA A 555 -4.80 22.65 16.64
CA ALA A 555 -4.15 23.06 15.40
C ALA A 555 -5.08 23.89 14.49
N ALA A 556 -6.36 23.51 14.40
CA ALA A 556 -7.36 24.23 13.60
C ALA A 556 -7.76 25.58 14.20
N SER A 557 -7.72 25.73 15.52
CA SER A 557 -7.98 27.00 16.23
C SER A 557 -6.76 27.93 16.29
N GLY A 558 -5.62 27.52 15.72
CA GLY A 558 -4.36 28.27 15.75
C GLY A 558 -3.54 28.10 17.04
N ALA A 559 -4.03 27.31 17.99
CA ALA A 559 -3.29 26.90 19.18
C ALA A 559 -2.44 25.66 18.84
N LEU A 560 -1.21 25.85 18.36
CA LEU A 560 -0.29 24.71 18.23
C LEU A 560 -0.02 24.15 19.63
N PRO A 561 -0.21 22.83 19.87
CA PRO A 561 0.19 22.23 21.14
C PRO A 561 1.67 22.52 21.41
N ALA A 562 2.07 22.64 22.68
CA ALA A 562 3.44 23.02 23.07
C ALA A 562 4.53 22.16 22.38
N ASP A 563 4.24 20.88 22.14
CA ASP A 563 5.09 19.92 21.41
C ASP A 563 5.36 20.30 19.94
N PHE A 564 4.61 21.25 19.38
CA PHE A 564 4.72 21.76 18.01
C PHE A 564 5.25 23.20 17.92
N ALA A 565 5.60 23.84 19.05
CA ALA A 565 5.93 25.26 19.13
C ALA A 565 7.17 25.68 18.29
N GLY A 566 8.11 24.76 18.06
CA GLY A 566 9.28 25.00 17.18
C GLY A 566 8.95 25.15 15.68
N MET A 567 7.70 24.89 15.26
CA MET A 567 7.26 24.91 13.86
C MET A 567 6.51 26.18 13.45
N GLY A 568 6.36 27.17 14.35
CA GLY A 568 5.43 28.28 14.19
C GLY A 568 5.73 29.26 13.04
N VAL A 569 7.00 29.59 12.75
CA VAL A 569 7.28 30.76 11.89
C VAL A 569 7.32 30.40 10.40
N SER A 570 8.09 29.38 10.00
CA SER A 570 8.24 29.04 8.57
C SER A 570 6.95 28.41 8.00
N ARG A 571 6.22 27.65 8.82
CA ARG A 571 5.01 26.93 8.42
C ARG A 571 3.77 27.83 8.38
N SER A 572 3.67 28.83 9.27
CA SER A 572 2.61 29.84 9.19
C SER A 572 2.72 30.66 7.90
N PHE A 573 3.94 30.96 7.47
CA PHE A 573 4.17 31.66 6.21
C PHE A 573 3.81 30.80 4.99
N GLN A 574 4.19 29.52 4.97
CA GLN A 574 3.79 28.59 3.89
C GLN A 574 2.27 28.34 3.86
N ASN A 575 1.64 28.17 5.01
CA ASN A 575 0.19 27.97 5.11
C ASN A 575 -0.58 29.21 4.68
N LEU A 576 -0.08 30.42 4.99
CA LEU A 576 -0.63 31.68 4.48
C LEU A 576 -0.56 31.72 2.95
N ILE A 577 0.58 31.33 2.36
CA ILE A 577 0.79 31.30 0.90
C ILE A 577 -0.13 30.27 0.22
N VAL A 578 -0.30 29.08 0.81
CA VAL A 578 -1.20 28.04 0.29
C VAL A 578 -2.66 28.42 0.45
N SER A 579 -3.03 29.05 1.57
CA SER A 579 -4.38 29.56 1.83
C SER A 579 -4.74 30.70 0.87
N LEU A 580 -3.82 31.64 0.64
CA LEU A 580 -3.94 32.68 -0.39
C LEU A 580 -4.13 32.08 -1.78
N LYS A 581 -3.34 31.06 -2.14
CA LYS A 581 -3.51 30.35 -3.42
C LYS A 581 -4.90 29.72 -3.53
N ARG A 582 -5.37 28.99 -2.51
CA ARG A 582 -6.69 28.34 -2.53
C ARG A 582 -7.82 29.37 -2.60
N SER A 583 -7.73 30.45 -1.84
CA SER A 583 -8.70 31.54 -1.83
C SER A 583 -8.79 32.24 -3.19
N ILE A 584 -7.65 32.56 -3.81
CA ILE A 584 -7.62 33.24 -5.12
C ILE A 584 -8.12 32.31 -6.24
N ILE A 585 -7.73 31.03 -6.23
CA ILE A 585 -8.24 30.03 -7.19
C ILE A 585 -9.77 29.90 -7.09
N PHE A 586 -10.32 29.92 -5.87
CA PHE A 586 -11.75 29.74 -5.65
C PHE A 586 -12.56 31.02 -5.93
N ARG A 587 -12.04 32.20 -5.60
CA ARG A 587 -12.78 33.48 -5.70
C ARG A 587 -12.56 34.26 -6.99
N SER A 588 -11.39 34.12 -7.65
CA SER A 588 -11.10 34.84 -8.90
C SER A 588 -10.06 34.10 -9.76
N PRO A 589 -10.51 33.14 -10.61
CA PRO A 589 -9.64 32.35 -11.47
C PRO A 589 -8.79 33.18 -12.45
N LEU A 590 -9.31 34.34 -12.90
CA LEU A 590 -8.61 35.28 -13.77
C LEU A 590 -7.46 36.00 -13.06
N ALA A 591 -7.63 36.39 -11.79
CA ALA A 591 -6.56 37.02 -10.99
C ALA A 591 -5.41 36.05 -10.71
N PHE A 592 -5.69 34.76 -10.54
CA PHE A 592 -4.65 33.74 -10.34
C PHE A 592 -3.73 33.60 -11.56
N ARG A 593 -4.26 33.73 -12.79
CA ARG A 593 -3.44 33.68 -14.02
C ARG A 593 -2.39 34.80 -14.06
N ILE A 594 -2.74 35.99 -13.57
CA ILE A 594 -1.85 37.17 -13.52
C ILE A 594 -0.83 37.02 -12.36
N LEU A 595 -1.25 36.45 -11.23
CA LEU A 595 -0.40 36.29 -10.03
C LEU A 595 0.47 35.02 -10.04
N ARG A 596 0.33 34.16 -11.06
CA ARG A 596 1.07 32.88 -11.17
C ARG A 596 2.59 33.04 -11.29
N PRO A 597 3.14 33.99 -12.07
CA PRO A 597 4.59 34.22 -12.14
C PRO A 597 5.22 34.67 -10.81
N PRO A 598 4.70 35.70 -10.08
CA PRO A 598 5.28 36.10 -8.79
C PRO A 598 5.09 35.04 -7.69
N TYR A 599 3.99 34.27 -7.71
CA TYR A 599 3.81 33.13 -6.81
C TYR A 599 4.90 32.06 -7.00
N ARG A 600 5.24 31.71 -8.25
CA ARG A 600 6.32 30.75 -8.55
C ARG A 600 7.69 31.24 -8.10
N LEU A 601 7.96 32.54 -8.27
CA LEU A 601 9.21 33.17 -7.82
C LEU A 601 9.34 33.13 -6.29
N MET A 602 8.26 33.42 -5.57
CA MET A 602 8.22 33.41 -4.10
C MET A 602 8.39 31.99 -3.52
N VAL A 603 7.74 30.98 -4.12
CA VAL A 603 7.91 29.56 -3.74
C VAL A 603 9.34 29.07 -4.06
N SER A 604 9.92 29.51 -5.18
CA SER A 604 11.32 29.21 -5.54
C SER A 604 12.32 29.81 -4.57
N LEU A 605 12.08 31.03 -4.06
CA LEU A 605 12.95 31.68 -3.07
C LEU A 605 12.87 30.99 -1.70
N LEU A 606 11.68 30.54 -1.30
CA LEU A 606 11.46 29.78 -0.08
C LEU A 606 12.09 28.38 -0.13
N GLY A 607 12.15 27.75 -1.30
CA GLY A 607 12.82 26.45 -1.49
C GLY A 607 14.36 26.51 -1.46
N ARG A 608 14.96 27.70 -1.45
CA ARG A 608 16.42 27.90 -1.33
C ARG A 608 16.87 28.26 0.11
N LEU A 609 15.92 28.40 1.04
CA LEU A 609 16.15 28.75 2.45
C LEU A 609 15.99 27.54 3.40
N GLN A 610 15.83 26.33 2.85
CA GLN A 610 15.91 25.03 3.53
C GLN A 610 17.20 24.34 3.08
#